data_AF-A0A7J6TW86-F1
#
_entry.id   AF-A0A7J6TW86-F1
#
_cell.length_a   1.000
_cell.length_b   1.000
_cell.length_c   1.000
_cell.angle_alpha   90.00
_cell.angle_beta   90.00
_cell.angle_gamma   90.00
#
_symmetry.space_group_name_H-M   'P 1'
#
loop_
_entity.id
_entity.type
_entity.pdbx_description
1 polymer ?
#
loop_
_entity_poly.entity_id
_entity_poly.type
_entity_poly.pdbx_seq_one_letter_code
_entity_poly.pdbx_strand_id
1 'polypeptide(L)'
;LSSGYDSGAIQSALVGMGRPHSAYSIYSQEDVGILEARAEYSRNVSDSTLFILTEGDLARSHTILQERGEPFQYSQRGRLGMMFDDPAASGMAFISAVAREEGRTLYLSGTGADETISDYGFNGTRIFPHSDFGGLFPNDLEGLFPWQSFFLGTQRDYLMKEEMVAGAFGIEARYPFLDRKVVQEYLWLTADVKNSEYKKPVADFLEGSLYPVLEGKRGFDAHVNILPGVDLSQRVVLGTTQGGDMPLTARQDDLWRLEAELDRARRFAERLQSSFLHMQTWWYVRLQQTLRRPWPAAHLPNEGIVKAITCVTDQNDTIADLPVFKILQATSPVTVVNTCADLRSSDWSGMNVRVKSYADYLSREPPGNALYVVVDGMDVFFNDVSRPSETRGLAVDQFIKEVFDTFGKPIVMSTERLCGWGGANECSEEEIARFPEASTDSRFLNAGAYMGGRDALLSMLLWVIEFAGTADFKSDQRLFFEFYWSHPHLVALDHQQLLFGNFIETVGVPCPDGWKPP
;
A
#
# COMPACT_ATOMS: atom_id res chain seq x y z
N LEU A 1 -24.07 -6.11 -2.36
CA LEU A 1 -24.42 -4.99 -3.25
C LEU A 1 -23.28 -3.99 -3.16
N SER A 2 -22.68 -3.67 -4.30
CA SER A 2 -21.71 -2.57 -4.42
C SER A 2 -22.37 -1.38 -5.11
N SER A 3 -21.64 -0.28 -5.28
CA SER A 3 -22.04 0.90 -6.07
C SER A 3 -21.80 0.72 -7.59
N GLY A 4 -21.13 -0.37 -7.98
CA GLY A 4 -20.77 -0.65 -9.38
C GLY A 4 -21.90 -1.20 -10.25
N TYR A 5 -21.57 -1.41 -11.53
CA TYR A 5 -22.49 -1.87 -12.58
C TYR A 5 -23.07 -3.26 -12.32
N ASP A 6 -22.22 -4.25 -12.03
CA ASP A 6 -22.61 -5.66 -12.12
C ASP A 6 -23.62 -6.05 -11.04
N SER A 7 -23.30 -5.73 -9.78
CA SER A 7 -24.23 -5.96 -8.67
C SER A 7 -25.47 -5.08 -8.77
N GLY A 8 -25.34 -3.88 -9.37
CA GLY A 8 -26.46 -2.98 -9.65
C GLY A 8 -27.44 -3.55 -10.66
N ALA A 9 -26.94 -4.16 -11.73
CA ALA A 9 -27.77 -4.78 -12.76
C ALA A 9 -28.57 -5.96 -12.21
N ILE A 10 -27.95 -6.77 -11.34
CA ILE A 10 -28.63 -7.86 -10.63
C ILE A 10 -29.76 -7.31 -9.75
N GLN A 11 -29.49 -6.28 -8.93
CA GLN A 11 -30.52 -5.71 -8.07
C GLN A 11 -31.65 -5.06 -8.89
N SER A 12 -31.32 -4.28 -9.93
CA SER A 12 -32.30 -3.68 -10.83
C SER A 12 -33.22 -4.74 -11.46
N ALA A 13 -32.65 -5.85 -11.94
CA ALA A 13 -33.42 -6.97 -12.48
C ALA A 13 -34.34 -7.61 -11.43
N LEU A 14 -33.86 -7.84 -10.20
CA LEU A 14 -34.68 -8.36 -9.10
C LEU A 14 -35.85 -7.44 -8.76
N VAL A 15 -35.60 -6.12 -8.74
CA VAL A 15 -36.64 -5.10 -8.52
C VAL A 15 -37.66 -5.12 -9.64
N GLY A 16 -37.23 -5.13 -10.90
CA GLY A 16 -38.12 -5.21 -12.06
C GLY A 16 -38.99 -6.48 -12.09
N MET A 17 -38.49 -7.58 -11.52
CA MET A 17 -39.25 -8.82 -11.33
C MET A 17 -40.10 -8.86 -10.05
N GLY A 18 -40.06 -7.82 -9.22
CA GLY A 18 -40.78 -7.76 -7.94
C GLY A 18 -40.35 -8.85 -6.96
N ARG A 19 -39.09 -9.28 -6.99
CA ARG A 19 -38.59 -10.38 -6.14
C ARG A 19 -38.10 -9.85 -4.80
N PRO A 20 -38.69 -10.28 -3.66
CA PRO A 20 -38.16 -9.92 -2.35
C PRO A 20 -36.74 -10.46 -2.16
N HIS A 21 -35.83 -9.62 -1.68
CA HIS A 21 -34.42 -10.00 -1.47
C HIS A 21 -33.73 -9.16 -0.39
N SER A 22 -32.59 -9.62 0.11
CA SER A 22 -31.71 -8.83 0.98
C SER A 22 -30.51 -8.33 0.20
N ALA A 23 -30.12 -7.08 0.45
CA ALA A 23 -28.94 -6.45 -0.12
C ALA A 23 -27.95 -6.08 1.00
N TYR A 24 -26.79 -6.73 1.00
CA TYR A 24 -25.72 -6.50 1.98
C TYR A 24 -24.56 -5.75 1.34
N SER A 25 -24.10 -4.68 1.98
CA SER A 25 -22.97 -3.86 1.52
C SER A 25 -21.96 -3.70 2.66
N ILE A 26 -20.67 -3.61 2.34
CA ILE A 26 -19.62 -3.24 3.31
C ILE A 26 -19.14 -1.84 2.98
N TYR A 27 -19.08 -0.97 3.98
CA TYR A 27 -18.54 0.38 3.89
C TYR A 27 -17.02 0.33 3.79
N SER A 28 -16.56 0.03 2.58
CA SER A 28 -15.16 0.08 2.19
C SER A 28 -14.95 1.27 1.25
N GLN A 29 -14.73 1.03 -0.04
CA GLN A 29 -14.59 2.05 -1.08
C GLN A 29 -15.92 2.41 -1.75
N GLU A 30 -17.03 2.02 -1.15
CA GLU A 30 -18.36 2.20 -1.72
C GLU A 30 -18.82 3.66 -1.62
N ASP A 31 -19.55 4.11 -2.64
CA ASP A 31 -20.23 5.40 -2.61
C ASP A 31 -21.55 5.27 -1.84
N VAL A 32 -21.60 5.87 -0.65
CA VAL A 32 -22.77 5.77 0.25
C VAL A 32 -24.00 6.41 -0.36
N GLY A 33 -23.86 7.55 -1.04
CA GLY A 33 -24.99 8.23 -1.69
C GLY A 33 -25.63 7.37 -2.76
N ILE A 34 -24.84 6.62 -3.52
CA ILE A 34 -25.35 5.65 -4.50
C ILE A 34 -26.01 4.46 -3.81
N LEU A 35 -25.43 3.92 -2.73
CA LEU A 35 -26.05 2.82 -1.98
C LEU A 35 -27.39 3.23 -1.37
N GLU A 36 -27.51 4.46 -0.86
CA GLU A 36 -28.77 5.02 -0.37
C GLU A 36 -29.81 5.16 -1.48
N ALA A 37 -29.41 5.72 -2.63
CA ALA A 37 -30.29 5.85 -3.79
C ALA A 37 -30.79 4.46 -4.26
N ARG A 38 -29.94 3.42 -4.22
CA ARG A 38 -30.32 2.03 -4.53
C ARG A 38 -31.26 1.43 -3.48
N ALA A 39 -31.03 1.70 -2.20
CA ALA A 39 -31.91 1.27 -1.12
C ALA A 39 -33.31 1.90 -1.27
N GLU A 40 -33.38 3.19 -1.60
CA GLU A 40 -34.65 3.87 -1.86
C GLU A 40 -35.34 3.34 -3.12
N TYR A 41 -34.59 3.16 -4.22
CA TYR A 41 -35.12 2.58 -5.47
C TYR A 41 -35.75 1.19 -5.23
N SER A 42 -35.14 0.39 -4.34
CA SER A 42 -35.56 -0.99 -4.06
C SER A 42 -36.42 -1.15 -2.80
N ARG A 43 -36.82 -0.06 -2.13
CA ARG A 43 -37.42 -0.06 -0.78
C ARG A 43 -38.64 -0.97 -0.59
N ASN A 44 -39.40 -1.19 -1.67
CA ASN A 44 -40.62 -2.00 -1.63
C ASN A 44 -40.36 -3.52 -1.69
N VAL A 45 -39.15 -3.93 -2.08
CA VAL A 45 -38.80 -5.34 -2.34
C VAL A 45 -37.46 -5.75 -1.74
N SER A 46 -36.66 -4.82 -1.24
CA SER A 46 -35.33 -5.11 -0.69
C SER A 46 -35.14 -4.59 0.72
N ASP A 47 -34.59 -5.44 1.59
CA ASP A 47 -34.00 -5.00 2.85
C ASP A 47 -32.50 -4.72 2.61
N SER A 48 -32.11 -3.46 2.70
CA SER A 48 -30.74 -2.99 2.39
C SER A 48 -29.98 -2.68 3.68
N THR A 49 -28.82 -3.33 3.86
CA THR A 49 -27.95 -3.16 5.03
C THR A 49 -26.53 -2.78 4.60
N LEU A 50 -25.97 -1.78 5.25
CA LEU A 50 -24.57 -1.38 5.17
C LEU A 50 -23.86 -1.75 6.48
N PHE A 51 -22.72 -2.42 6.36
CA PHE A 51 -21.86 -2.79 7.49
C PHE A 51 -20.57 -1.98 7.49
N ILE A 52 -20.18 -1.49 8.66
CA ILE A 52 -18.81 -1.03 8.91
C ILE A 52 -18.12 -2.11 9.71
N LEU A 53 -17.07 -2.69 9.13
CA LEU A 53 -16.34 -3.80 9.74
C LEU A 53 -15.34 -3.30 10.78
N THR A 54 -15.10 -4.13 11.80
CA THR A 54 -13.97 -3.98 12.72
C THR A 54 -12.83 -4.93 12.37
N GLU A 55 -11.65 -4.70 12.94
CA GLU A 55 -10.53 -5.64 12.83
C GLU A 55 -10.91 -7.02 13.39
N GLY A 56 -11.69 -7.06 14.46
CA GLY A 56 -12.23 -8.28 15.04
C GLY A 56 -13.13 -9.06 14.10
N ASP A 57 -13.91 -8.38 13.26
CA ASP A 57 -14.79 -9.03 12.27
C ASP A 57 -13.98 -9.70 11.15
N LEU A 58 -12.95 -9.03 10.66
CA LEU A 58 -12.05 -9.58 9.65
C LEU A 58 -11.25 -10.75 10.20
N ALA A 59 -10.72 -10.63 11.42
CA ALA A 59 -10.01 -11.72 12.09
C ALA A 59 -10.90 -12.95 12.30
N ARG A 60 -12.14 -12.77 12.77
CA ARG A 60 -13.12 -13.86 12.87
C ARG A 60 -13.40 -14.50 11.52
N SER A 61 -13.62 -13.69 10.49
CA SER A 61 -13.91 -14.16 9.14
C SER A 61 -12.76 -15.00 8.60
N HIS A 62 -11.52 -14.54 8.79
CA HIS A 62 -10.30 -15.28 8.45
C HIS A 62 -10.21 -16.61 9.20
N THR A 63 -10.39 -16.61 10.52
CA THR A 63 -10.39 -17.85 11.34
C THR A 63 -11.44 -18.84 10.85
N ILE A 64 -12.68 -18.40 10.62
CA ILE A 64 -13.75 -19.28 10.16
C ILE A 64 -13.42 -19.89 8.80
N LEU A 65 -12.86 -19.10 7.88
CA LEU A 65 -12.46 -19.60 6.57
C LEU A 65 -11.33 -20.62 6.68
N GLN A 66 -10.34 -20.42 7.55
CA GLN A 66 -9.29 -21.41 7.79
C GLN A 66 -9.84 -22.71 8.40
N GLU A 67 -10.84 -22.61 9.28
CA GLU A 67 -11.43 -23.77 9.96
C GLU A 67 -12.41 -24.57 9.08
N ARG A 68 -13.15 -23.89 8.22
CA ARG A 68 -14.30 -24.47 7.48
C ARG A 68 -14.15 -24.46 5.97
N GLY A 69 -13.37 -23.51 5.44
CA GLY A 69 -13.13 -23.39 4.01
C GLY A 69 -12.12 -24.42 3.53
N GLU A 70 -12.27 -24.83 2.27
CA GLU A 70 -11.24 -25.62 1.61
C GLU A 70 -10.07 -24.70 1.22
N PRO A 71 -8.81 -25.12 1.44
CA PRO A 71 -7.67 -24.31 1.06
C PRO A 71 -7.58 -24.20 -0.46
N PHE A 72 -7.43 -22.97 -0.96
CA PHE A 72 -7.23 -22.70 -2.37
C PHE A 72 -6.17 -21.65 -2.59
N GLN A 73 -5.27 -21.94 -3.52
CA GLN A 73 -4.22 -21.04 -3.94
C GLN A 73 -4.59 -20.44 -5.30
N TYR A 74 -4.53 -19.12 -5.39
CA TYR A 74 -4.80 -18.42 -6.64
C TYR A 74 -3.76 -18.74 -7.73
N SER A 75 -4.18 -18.59 -8.99
CA SER A 75 -3.34 -18.85 -10.17
C SER A 75 -2.20 -17.83 -10.38
N GLN A 76 -2.09 -16.82 -9.52
CA GLN A 76 -1.10 -15.74 -9.56
C GLN A 76 -1.30 -14.67 -10.64
N ARG A 77 -2.36 -14.77 -11.45
CA ARG A 77 -2.60 -13.82 -12.54
C ARG A 77 -3.24 -12.52 -12.05
N GLY A 78 -4.35 -12.62 -11.34
CA GLY A 78 -5.04 -11.46 -10.76
C GLY A 78 -4.71 -11.23 -9.29
N ARG A 79 -4.40 -12.31 -8.56
CA ARG A 79 -4.13 -12.28 -7.14
C ARG A 79 -3.12 -13.36 -6.77
N LEU A 80 -2.24 -13.03 -5.82
CA LEU A 80 -1.24 -13.93 -5.25
C LEU A 80 -1.72 -14.44 -3.89
N GLY A 81 -1.20 -15.61 -3.48
CA GLY A 81 -1.41 -16.15 -2.15
C GLY A 81 -2.61 -17.10 -2.03
N MET A 82 -2.95 -17.38 -0.77
CA MET A 82 -4.08 -18.23 -0.42
C MET A 82 -5.37 -17.40 -0.42
N MET A 83 -6.48 -18.04 -0.77
CA MET A 83 -7.81 -17.45 -0.72
C MET A 83 -8.13 -16.86 0.66
N PHE A 84 -7.71 -17.51 1.75
CA PHE A 84 -7.98 -17.04 3.11
C PHE A 84 -7.33 -15.69 3.41
N ASP A 85 -6.22 -15.37 2.74
CA ASP A 85 -5.52 -14.10 2.93
C ASP A 85 -6.10 -12.98 2.03
N ASP A 86 -7.19 -13.26 1.31
CA ASP A 86 -7.89 -12.29 0.48
C ASP A 86 -8.88 -11.45 1.31
N PRO A 87 -8.70 -10.12 1.39
CA PRO A 87 -9.68 -9.22 2.00
C PRO A 87 -11.10 -9.42 1.46
N ALA A 88 -11.23 -9.67 0.16
CA ALA A 88 -12.53 -9.93 -0.47
C ALA A 88 -13.16 -11.23 0.06
N ALA A 89 -12.36 -12.26 0.34
CA ALA A 89 -12.85 -13.50 0.93
C ALA A 89 -13.33 -13.25 2.37
N SER A 90 -12.57 -12.51 3.18
CA SER A 90 -12.95 -12.14 4.55
C SER A 90 -14.25 -11.32 4.61
N GLY A 91 -14.39 -10.30 3.78
CA GLY A 91 -15.62 -9.50 3.71
C GLY A 91 -16.83 -10.32 3.24
N MET A 92 -16.62 -11.21 2.27
CA MET A 92 -17.66 -12.12 1.82
C MET A 92 -18.06 -13.12 2.91
N ALA A 93 -17.09 -13.67 3.64
CA ALA A 93 -17.36 -14.58 4.76
C ALA A 93 -18.18 -13.90 5.87
N PHE A 94 -17.87 -12.64 6.18
CA PHE A 94 -18.68 -11.83 7.09
C PHE A 94 -20.14 -11.72 6.60
N ILE A 95 -20.35 -11.30 5.34
CA ILE A 95 -21.70 -11.19 4.77
C ILE A 95 -22.41 -12.54 4.77
N SER A 96 -21.71 -13.62 4.42
CA SER A 96 -22.25 -14.98 4.41
C SER A 96 -22.65 -15.46 5.79
N ALA A 97 -21.88 -15.15 6.83
CA ALA A 97 -22.25 -15.46 8.22
C ALA A 97 -23.56 -14.77 8.61
N VAL A 98 -23.66 -13.46 8.37
CA VAL A 98 -24.87 -12.67 8.68
C VAL A 98 -26.07 -13.15 7.87
N ALA A 99 -25.89 -13.34 6.56
CA ALA A 99 -26.94 -13.81 5.68
C ALA A 99 -27.45 -15.19 6.12
N ARG A 100 -26.56 -16.07 6.58
CA ARG A 100 -26.94 -17.40 7.09
C ARG A 100 -27.74 -17.31 8.38
N GLU A 101 -27.35 -16.45 9.31
CA GLU A 101 -28.11 -16.19 10.56
C GLU A 101 -29.51 -15.64 10.26
N GLU A 102 -29.65 -14.85 9.20
CA GLU A 102 -30.94 -14.35 8.70
C GLU A 102 -31.71 -15.37 7.83
N GLY A 103 -31.24 -16.62 7.76
CA GLY A 103 -31.90 -17.71 7.04
C GLY A 103 -31.81 -17.60 5.51
N ARG A 104 -30.88 -16.80 4.97
CA ARG A 104 -30.62 -16.73 3.53
C ARG A 104 -29.73 -17.89 3.11
N THR A 105 -30.10 -18.55 2.02
CA THR A 105 -29.40 -19.74 1.50
C THR A 105 -28.92 -19.59 0.07
N LEU A 106 -29.27 -18.49 -0.59
CA LEU A 106 -28.93 -18.21 -1.99
C LEU A 106 -28.28 -16.81 -2.06
N TYR A 107 -27.15 -16.73 -2.75
CA TYR A 107 -26.39 -15.51 -2.99
C TYR A 107 -26.23 -15.31 -4.50
N LEU A 108 -26.52 -14.09 -4.99
CA LEU A 108 -26.28 -13.71 -6.38
C LEU A 108 -25.08 -12.77 -6.46
N SER A 109 -24.13 -13.09 -7.33
CA SER A 109 -22.89 -12.34 -7.51
C SER A 109 -22.79 -11.73 -8.91
N GLY A 110 -22.14 -10.57 -8.98
CA GLY A 110 -21.77 -9.91 -10.24
C GLY A 110 -20.56 -10.53 -10.94
N THR A 111 -19.89 -11.51 -10.32
CA THR A 111 -18.72 -12.19 -10.88
C THR A 111 -19.02 -12.79 -12.25
N GLY A 112 -18.06 -12.67 -13.16
CA GLY A 112 -18.18 -13.04 -14.58
C GLY A 112 -18.34 -11.85 -15.50
N ALA A 113 -18.90 -10.75 -15.03
CA ALA A 113 -19.08 -9.55 -15.84
C ALA A 113 -17.74 -8.91 -16.21
N ASP A 114 -16.81 -8.75 -15.26
CA ASP A 114 -15.51 -8.14 -15.56
C ASP A 114 -14.65 -9.01 -16.47
N GLU A 115 -14.70 -10.33 -16.30
CA GLU A 115 -13.98 -11.27 -17.13
C GLU A 115 -14.52 -11.34 -18.56
N THR A 116 -15.84 -11.24 -18.73
CA THR A 116 -16.50 -11.43 -20.03
C THR A 116 -16.69 -10.12 -20.80
N ILE A 117 -17.05 -9.03 -20.10
CA ILE A 117 -17.58 -7.81 -20.72
C ILE A 117 -16.52 -6.69 -20.79
N SER A 118 -15.58 -6.64 -19.85
CA SER A 118 -14.56 -5.58 -19.83
C SER A 118 -13.13 -6.09 -19.91
N ASP A 119 -12.88 -7.37 -19.62
CA ASP A 119 -11.53 -7.92 -19.42
C ASP A 119 -10.71 -7.02 -18.48
N TYR A 120 -11.32 -6.49 -17.42
CA TYR A 120 -10.66 -5.57 -16.48
C TYR A 120 -9.99 -4.36 -17.15
N GLY A 121 -10.51 -3.90 -18.28
CA GLY A 121 -10.00 -2.77 -19.05
C GLY A 121 -11.09 -2.06 -19.84
N PHE A 122 -10.69 -1.02 -20.57
CA PHE A 122 -11.54 -0.38 -21.56
C PHE A 122 -10.70 0.32 -22.63
N ASN A 123 -11.13 0.21 -23.89
CA ASN A 123 -10.53 0.94 -25.01
C ASN A 123 -9.01 0.75 -25.12
N GLY A 124 -8.54 -0.46 -24.83
CA GLY A 124 -7.13 -0.87 -24.92
C GLY A 124 -6.31 -0.50 -23.70
N THR A 125 -6.92 0.21 -22.74
CA THR A 125 -6.30 0.58 -21.48
C THR A 125 -6.65 -0.44 -20.41
N ARG A 126 -5.63 -1.04 -19.82
CA ARG A 126 -5.79 -1.97 -18.69
C ARG A 126 -6.12 -1.18 -17.43
N ILE A 127 -7.28 -1.44 -16.83
CA ILE A 127 -7.63 -0.88 -15.51
C ILE A 127 -6.93 -1.68 -14.41
N PHE A 128 -6.83 -3.00 -14.59
CA PHE A 128 -6.02 -3.87 -13.74
C PHE A 128 -4.92 -4.59 -14.53
N PRO A 129 -3.77 -4.89 -13.89
CA PRO A 129 -2.63 -5.53 -14.56
C PRO A 129 -2.94 -6.88 -15.21
N HIS A 130 -3.95 -7.58 -14.70
CA HIS A 130 -4.34 -8.91 -15.13
C HIS A 130 -5.30 -8.93 -16.32
N SER A 131 -5.68 -7.77 -16.83
CA SER A 131 -6.38 -7.62 -18.11
C SER A 131 -5.54 -8.21 -19.25
N ASP A 132 -6.16 -9.03 -20.10
CA ASP A 132 -5.50 -9.64 -21.27
C ASP A 132 -5.19 -8.59 -22.35
N PHE A 133 -6.22 -7.86 -22.77
CA PHE A 133 -6.21 -6.99 -23.95
C PHE A 133 -6.80 -5.59 -23.68
N GLY A 134 -7.03 -5.23 -22.42
CA GLY A 134 -7.46 -3.89 -22.04
C GLY A 134 -8.88 -3.56 -22.47
N GLY A 135 -9.75 -4.57 -22.63
CA GLY A 135 -11.16 -4.37 -22.98
C GLY A 135 -11.40 -3.72 -24.36
N LEU A 136 -10.47 -3.84 -25.30
CA LEU A 136 -10.67 -3.47 -26.71
C LEU A 136 -11.02 -4.70 -27.55
N PHE A 137 -12.29 -4.86 -27.87
CA PHE A 137 -12.77 -6.04 -28.59
C PHE A 137 -12.54 -5.90 -30.11
N PRO A 138 -11.85 -6.86 -30.76
CA PRO A 138 -11.72 -6.89 -32.22
C PRO A 138 -13.01 -7.33 -32.90
N ASN A 139 -13.11 -7.10 -34.22
CA ASN A 139 -14.21 -7.59 -35.04
C ASN A 139 -14.27 -9.12 -35.13
N ASP A 140 -13.12 -9.79 -34.99
CA ASP A 140 -12.99 -11.24 -35.02
C ASP A 140 -12.38 -11.73 -33.71
N LEU A 141 -13.07 -12.68 -33.06
CA LEU A 141 -12.69 -13.25 -31.78
C LEU A 141 -11.98 -14.61 -31.92
N GLU A 142 -11.85 -15.21 -33.10
CA GLU A 142 -11.31 -16.58 -33.28
C GLU A 142 -9.90 -16.75 -32.69
N GLY A 143 -9.07 -15.72 -32.77
CA GLY A 143 -7.72 -15.72 -32.17
C GLY A 143 -7.64 -15.22 -30.72
N LEU A 144 -8.75 -14.73 -30.16
CA LEU A 144 -8.78 -14.10 -28.84
C LEU A 144 -9.59 -14.91 -27.82
N PHE A 145 -10.70 -15.54 -28.23
CA PHE A 145 -11.61 -16.25 -27.35
C PHE A 145 -11.32 -17.77 -27.30
N PRO A 146 -11.32 -18.40 -26.10
CA PRO A 146 -11.46 -17.76 -24.79
C PRO A 146 -10.16 -17.08 -24.36
N TRP A 147 -10.24 -15.82 -23.96
CA TRP A 147 -9.09 -15.15 -23.35
C TRP A 147 -8.93 -15.67 -21.92
N GLN A 148 -7.72 -15.52 -21.39
CA GLN A 148 -7.32 -16.23 -20.18
C GLN A 148 -7.99 -15.65 -18.91
N SER A 149 -8.35 -14.36 -18.86
CA SER A 149 -9.13 -13.79 -17.74
C SER A 149 -10.49 -14.49 -17.63
N PHE A 150 -11.12 -14.80 -18.76
CA PHE A 150 -12.39 -15.54 -18.82
C PHE A 150 -12.23 -17.04 -18.56
N PHE A 151 -11.17 -17.68 -19.06
CA PHE A 151 -10.99 -19.13 -18.92
C PHE A 151 -9.66 -19.48 -18.25
N LEU A 152 -9.75 -20.20 -17.13
CA LEU A 152 -8.63 -20.69 -16.30
C LEU A 152 -7.74 -19.62 -15.63
N GLY A 153 -7.97 -18.32 -15.86
CA GLY A 153 -7.35 -17.21 -15.13
C GLY A 153 -8.24 -16.67 -14.00
N THR A 154 -8.49 -15.36 -14.01
CA THR A 154 -9.19 -14.66 -12.92
C THR A 154 -10.61 -15.17 -12.69
N GLN A 155 -11.33 -15.58 -13.74
CA GLN A 155 -12.66 -16.19 -13.61
C GLN A 155 -12.62 -17.41 -12.69
N ARG A 156 -11.67 -18.32 -12.92
CA ARG A 156 -11.51 -19.54 -12.13
C ARG A 156 -11.22 -19.15 -10.69
N ASP A 157 -10.26 -18.26 -10.49
CA ASP A 157 -9.81 -17.85 -9.17
C ASP A 157 -10.94 -17.22 -8.34
N TYR A 158 -11.71 -16.31 -8.93
CA TYR A 158 -12.81 -15.64 -8.22
C TYR A 158 -14.04 -16.51 -8.05
N LEU A 159 -14.34 -17.41 -8.99
CA LEU A 159 -15.37 -18.43 -8.76
C LEU A 159 -14.98 -19.36 -7.61
N MET A 160 -13.74 -19.86 -7.58
CA MET A 160 -13.30 -20.74 -6.50
C MET A 160 -13.34 -20.03 -5.15
N LYS A 161 -12.93 -18.76 -5.09
CA LYS A 161 -13.11 -17.93 -3.89
C LYS A 161 -14.57 -17.89 -3.45
N GLU A 162 -15.48 -17.53 -4.34
CA GLU A 162 -16.89 -17.37 -3.99
C GLU A 162 -17.57 -18.69 -3.60
N GLU A 163 -17.30 -19.77 -4.33
CA GLU A 163 -17.82 -21.11 -4.03
C GLU A 163 -17.35 -21.61 -2.67
N MET A 164 -16.05 -21.47 -2.37
CA MET A 164 -15.48 -21.95 -1.11
C MET A 164 -15.93 -21.11 0.08
N VAL A 165 -15.97 -19.78 -0.08
CA VAL A 165 -16.45 -18.89 0.97
C VAL A 165 -17.94 -19.11 1.23
N ALA A 166 -18.81 -19.03 0.20
CA ALA A 166 -20.25 -19.22 0.40
C ALA A 166 -20.58 -20.64 0.89
N GLY A 167 -19.90 -21.66 0.34
CA GLY A 167 -20.03 -23.05 0.73
C GLY A 167 -19.72 -23.31 2.21
N ALA A 168 -18.71 -22.64 2.77
CA ALA A 168 -18.35 -22.73 4.20
C ALA A 168 -19.50 -22.29 5.14
N PHE A 169 -20.47 -21.53 4.65
CA PHE A 169 -21.67 -21.09 5.38
C PHE A 169 -22.96 -21.78 4.91
N GLY A 170 -22.86 -22.77 4.01
CA GLY A 170 -24.03 -23.46 3.45
C GLY A 170 -24.93 -22.53 2.64
N ILE A 171 -24.31 -21.58 1.91
CA ILE A 171 -24.97 -20.66 0.99
C ILE A 171 -24.61 -21.08 -0.43
N GLU A 172 -25.61 -21.18 -1.30
CA GLU A 172 -25.41 -21.43 -2.72
C GLU A 172 -25.14 -20.11 -3.46
N ALA A 173 -23.98 -20.01 -4.09
CA ALA A 173 -23.63 -18.89 -4.96
C ALA A 173 -24.17 -19.12 -6.39
N ARG A 174 -24.62 -18.05 -7.04
CA ARG A 174 -25.08 -18.04 -8.45
C ARG A 174 -24.55 -16.81 -9.17
N TYR A 175 -24.22 -16.99 -10.45
CA TYR A 175 -23.52 -15.99 -11.26
C TYR A 175 -24.32 -15.69 -12.55
N PRO A 176 -25.30 -14.76 -12.51
CA PRO A 176 -26.14 -14.46 -13.66
C PRO A 176 -25.36 -14.05 -14.92
N PHE A 177 -24.21 -13.39 -14.78
CA PHE A 177 -23.36 -13.00 -15.91
C PHE A 177 -22.65 -14.17 -16.60
N LEU A 178 -22.62 -15.35 -15.96
CA LEU A 178 -22.09 -16.58 -16.56
C LEU A 178 -23.20 -17.47 -17.13
N ASP A 179 -24.44 -16.99 -17.19
CA ASP A 179 -25.47 -17.68 -17.96
C ASP A 179 -25.01 -17.81 -19.42
N ARG A 180 -25.15 -19.03 -19.97
CA ARG A 180 -24.66 -19.34 -21.33
C ARG A 180 -25.25 -18.41 -22.39
N LYS A 181 -26.50 -17.98 -22.23
CA LYS A 181 -27.12 -17.05 -23.17
C LYS A 181 -26.54 -15.65 -22.98
N VAL A 182 -26.39 -15.17 -21.75
CA VAL A 182 -25.78 -13.85 -21.48
C VAL A 182 -24.38 -13.76 -22.10
N VAL A 183 -23.53 -14.75 -21.86
CA VAL A 183 -22.19 -14.81 -22.45
C VAL A 183 -22.26 -14.86 -23.97
N GLN A 184 -23.10 -15.75 -24.54
CA GLN A 184 -23.20 -15.91 -25.99
C GLN A 184 -23.74 -14.66 -26.70
N GLU A 185 -24.76 -14.01 -26.14
CA GLU A 185 -25.33 -12.77 -26.68
C GLU A 185 -24.30 -11.65 -26.64
N TYR A 186 -23.53 -11.52 -25.55
CA TYR A 186 -22.45 -10.55 -25.49
C TYR A 186 -21.39 -10.81 -26.57
N LEU A 187 -20.95 -12.07 -26.73
CA LEU A 187 -19.98 -12.45 -27.75
C LEU A 187 -20.48 -12.13 -29.17
N TRP A 188 -21.79 -12.22 -29.43
CA TRP A 188 -22.42 -11.88 -30.72
C TRP A 188 -22.56 -10.38 -31.00
N LEU A 189 -22.40 -9.49 -30.02
CA LEU A 189 -22.40 -8.06 -30.27
C LEU A 189 -21.24 -7.66 -31.18
N THR A 190 -21.45 -6.65 -32.02
CA THR A 190 -20.37 -6.09 -32.85
C THR A 190 -19.32 -5.41 -31.97
N ALA A 191 -18.08 -5.34 -32.47
CA ALA A 191 -17.01 -4.61 -31.79
C ALA A 191 -17.40 -3.15 -31.52
N ASP A 192 -18.07 -2.49 -32.47
CA ASP A 192 -18.55 -1.11 -32.33
C ASP A 192 -19.43 -0.94 -31.09
N VAL A 193 -20.37 -1.86 -30.83
CA VAL A 193 -21.22 -1.81 -29.64
C VAL A 193 -20.39 -2.05 -28.37
N LYS A 194 -19.55 -3.10 -28.36
CA LYS A 194 -18.73 -3.46 -27.19
C LYS A 194 -17.77 -2.35 -26.76
N ASN A 195 -17.22 -1.62 -27.74
CA ASN A 195 -16.19 -0.60 -27.52
C ASN A 195 -16.76 0.82 -27.38
N SER A 196 -18.05 1.03 -27.63
CA SER A 196 -18.66 2.38 -27.59
C SER A 196 -18.69 3.02 -26.20
N GLU A 197 -18.78 2.20 -25.15
CA GLU A 197 -18.82 2.63 -23.76
C GLU A 197 -18.41 1.48 -22.84
N TYR A 198 -17.90 1.81 -21.66
CA TYR A 198 -17.54 0.82 -20.65
C TYR A 198 -18.76 0.00 -20.23
N LYS A 199 -18.69 -1.32 -20.48
CA LYS A 199 -19.79 -2.28 -20.21
C LYS A 199 -21.12 -1.87 -20.86
N LYS A 200 -21.09 -1.35 -22.10
CA LYS A 200 -22.25 -0.78 -22.80
C LYS A 200 -23.60 -1.48 -22.59
N PRO A 201 -23.76 -2.81 -22.76
CA PRO A 201 -25.08 -3.44 -22.59
C PRO A 201 -25.61 -3.37 -21.15
N VAL A 202 -24.70 -3.38 -20.17
CA VAL A 202 -25.04 -3.25 -18.74
C VAL A 202 -25.35 -1.78 -18.42
N ALA A 203 -24.58 -0.85 -18.98
CA ALA A 203 -24.85 0.59 -18.87
C ALA A 203 -26.25 0.92 -19.41
N ASP A 204 -26.59 0.47 -20.61
CA ASP A 204 -27.90 0.67 -21.24
C ASP A 204 -29.05 0.11 -20.41
N PHE A 205 -28.85 -1.09 -19.85
CA PHE A 205 -29.85 -1.71 -18.99
C PHE A 205 -30.11 -0.89 -17.71
N LEU A 206 -29.06 -0.37 -17.08
CA LEU A 206 -29.15 0.46 -15.89
C LEU A 206 -29.75 1.84 -16.19
N GLU A 207 -29.33 2.48 -17.27
CA GLU A 207 -29.86 3.76 -17.73
C GLU A 207 -31.35 3.66 -18.07
N GLY A 208 -31.74 2.63 -18.83
CA GLY A 208 -33.14 2.39 -19.18
C GLY A 208 -34.04 2.10 -17.97
N SER A 209 -33.44 1.67 -16.85
CA SER A 209 -34.13 1.47 -15.57
C SER A 209 -34.03 2.68 -14.62
N LEU A 210 -33.35 3.76 -15.03
CA LEU A 210 -33.01 4.91 -14.19
C LEU A 210 -32.33 4.49 -12.88
N TYR A 211 -31.46 3.48 -12.96
CA TYR A 211 -30.84 2.86 -11.81
C TYR A 211 -29.57 3.61 -11.38
N PRO A 212 -29.39 3.98 -10.10
CA PRO A 212 -28.18 4.68 -9.65
C PRO A 212 -26.93 3.82 -9.80
N VAL A 213 -25.89 4.32 -10.46
CA VAL A 213 -24.62 3.60 -10.66
C VAL A 213 -23.43 4.55 -10.58
N LEU A 214 -22.32 4.04 -10.05
CA LEU A 214 -21.07 4.74 -10.04
C LEU A 214 -20.30 4.43 -11.32
N GLU A 215 -19.89 5.47 -12.04
CA GLU A 215 -19.05 5.30 -13.22
C GLU A 215 -17.65 4.77 -12.85
N GLY A 216 -17.13 3.91 -13.72
CA GLY A 216 -15.82 3.28 -13.56
C GLY A 216 -15.84 1.97 -12.78
N LYS A 217 -14.65 1.38 -12.66
CA LYS A 217 -14.44 0.08 -12.03
C LYS A 217 -13.80 0.23 -10.66
N ARG A 218 -14.43 -0.39 -9.65
CA ARG A 218 -13.86 -0.60 -8.31
C ARG A 218 -13.88 -2.09 -7.97
N GLY A 219 -12.84 -2.54 -7.26
CA GLY A 219 -12.77 -3.89 -6.71
C GLY A 219 -13.53 -4.01 -5.40
N PHE A 220 -13.91 -5.23 -5.03
CA PHE A 220 -14.41 -5.50 -3.68
C PHE A 220 -13.22 -5.79 -2.76
N ASP A 221 -12.99 -4.91 -1.78
CA ASP A 221 -11.92 -5.03 -0.79
C ASP A 221 -12.49 -4.74 0.59
N ALA A 222 -12.39 -5.66 1.55
CA ALA A 222 -12.95 -5.46 2.88
C ALA A 222 -11.96 -4.80 3.86
N HIS A 223 -10.72 -4.51 3.44
CA HIS A 223 -9.67 -4.01 4.32
C HIS A 223 -9.54 -2.47 4.35
N VAL A 224 -10.51 -1.76 3.79
CA VAL A 224 -10.54 -0.29 3.77
C VAL A 224 -11.64 0.22 4.70
N ASN A 225 -11.38 1.34 5.39
CA ASN A 225 -12.30 1.96 6.35
C ASN A 225 -12.72 1.02 7.51
N ILE A 226 -11.79 0.16 7.96
CA ILE A 226 -11.99 -0.71 9.13
C ILE A 226 -11.92 0.12 10.42
N LEU A 227 -12.84 -0.15 11.36
CA LEU A 227 -12.77 0.43 12.71
C LEU A 227 -11.80 -0.36 13.59
N PRO A 228 -10.92 0.31 14.36
CA PRO A 228 -10.02 -0.36 15.29
C PRO A 228 -10.80 -1.00 16.45
N GLY A 229 -10.35 -2.17 16.91
CA GLY A 229 -10.88 -2.84 18.10
C GLY A 229 -11.61 -4.16 17.84
N VAL A 230 -12.10 -4.77 18.94
CA VAL A 230 -12.73 -6.11 18.98
C VAL A 230 -14.26 -6.08 19.08
N ASP A 231 -14.85 -4.89 19.16
CA ASP A 231 -16.31 -4.73 19.26
C ASP A 231 -17.01 -5.12 17.95
N LEU A 232 -18.32 -5.38 18.06
CA LEU A 232 -19.16 -5.86 16.97
C LEU A 232 -19.32 -4.81 15.87
N SER A 233 -19.36 -5.25 14.61
CA SER A 233 -19.66 -4.43 13.43
C SER A 233 -20.82 -3.45 13.68
N GLN A 234 -20.69 -2.21 13.20
CA GLN A 234 -21.82 -1.31 13.16
C GLN A 234 -22.71 -1.65 11.95
N ARG A 235 -24.00 -1.85 12.22
CA ARG A 235 -25.02 -2.15 11.21
C ARG A 235 -25.88 -0.91 10.96
N VAL A 236 -25.84 -0.40 9.74
CA VAL A 236 -26.70 0.69 9.28
C VAL A 236 -27.76 0.13 8.34
N VAL A 237 -29.02 0.23 8.74
CA VAL A 237 -30.15 -0.22 7.90
C VAL A 237 -30.53 0.93 6.98
N LEU A 238 -30.25 0.78 5.67
CA LEU A 238 -30.53 1.82 4.67
C LEU A 238 -31.99 1.81 4.22
N GLY A 239 -32.64 0.63 4.23
CA GLY A 239 -34.04 0.47 3.86
C GLY A 239 -34.63 -0.84 4.35
N THR A 240 -35.90 -0.81 4.74
CA THR A 240 -36.68 -1.97 5.20
C THR A 240 -38.00 -2.06 4.46
N THR A 241 -38.38 -3.27 4.07
CA THR A 241 -39.69 -3.56 3.46
C THR A 241 -40.86 -3.45 4.44
N GLN A 242 -40.60 -3.46 5.75
CA GLN A 242 -41.63 -3.26 6.78
C GLN A 242 -41.89 -1.76 7.00
N GLY A 243 -43.01 -1.27 6.45
CA GLY A 243 -43.37 0.15 6.34
C GLY A 243 -43.66 0.90 7.63
N GLY A 244 -42.61 1.22 8.40
CA GLY A 244 -42.62 2.35 9.32
C GLY A 244 -41.93 3.55 8.67
N ASP A 245 -42.65 4.65 8.48
CA ASP A 245 -42.07 5.95 8.10
C ASP A 245 -41.09 6.39 9.20
N MET A 246 -39.83 5.99 9.08
CA MET A 246 -38.75 6.60 9.87
C MET A 246 -38.46 7.97 9.23
N PRO A 247 -38.58 9.09 9.96
CA PRO A 247 -38.34 10.41 9.39
C PRO A 247 -36.93 10.51 8.80
N LEU A 248 -36.81 11.05 7.57
CA LEU A 248 -35.55 11.29 6.86
C LEU A 248 -34.46 11.95 7.73
N THR A 249 -34.86 12.80 8.69
CA THR A 249 -33.96 13.50 9.61
C THR A 249 -33.25 12.57 10.59
N ALA A 250 -33.91 11.52 11.07
CA ALA A 250 -33.29 10.55 11.99
C ALA A 250 -32.22 9.71 11.27
N ARG A 251 -32.43 9.37 9.99
CA ARG A 251 -31.44 8.69 9.16
C ARG A 251 -30.22 9.56 8.89
N GLN A 252 -30.42 10.85 8.61
CA GLN A 252 -29.32 11.79 8.40
C GLN A 252 -28.47 11.97 9.66
N ASP A 253 -29.09 12.13 10.85
CA ASP A 253 -28.33 12.36 12.09
C ASP A 253 -27.43 11.18 12.49
N ASP A 254 -27.88 9.94 12.29
CA ASP A 254 -27.07 8.75 12.55
C ASP A 254 -25.89 8.65 11.57
N LEU A 255 -26.09 9.03 10.31
CA LEU A 255 -25.03 9.06 9.29
C LEU A 255 -24.04 10.21 9.49
N TRP A 256 -24.48 11.41 9.86
CA TRP A 256 -23.58 12.51 10.22
C TRP A 256 -22.71 12.15 11.43
N ARG A 257 -23.25 11.42 12.40
CA ARG A 257 -22.47 10.85 13.50
C ARG A 257 -21.47 9.81 13.00
N LEU A 258 -21.90 8.94 12.09
CA LEU A 258 -21.07 7.90 11.47
C LEU A 258 -19.92 8.51 10.66
N GLU A 259 -20.19 9.49 9.80
CA GLU A 259 -19.19 10.22 9.03
C GLU A 259 -18.22 10.95 9.96
N ALA A 260 -18.71 11.56 11.05
CA ALA A 260 -17.84 12.19 12.04
C ALA A 260 -16.99 11.18 12.84
N GLU A 261 -17.49 9.97 13.11
CA GLU A 261 -16.73 8.87 13.73
C GLU A 261 -15.73 8.26 12.74
N LEU A 262 -16.10 8.10 11.47
CA LEU A 262 -15.25 7.59 10.40
C LEU A 262 -14.19 8.59 9.98
N ASP A 263 -14.47 9.88 10.00
CA ASP A 263 -13.48 10.94 9.77
C ASP A 263 -12.52 11.02 10.96
N ARG A 264 -12.99 10.74 12.18
CA ARG A 264 -12.13 10.49 13.34
C ARG A 264 -11.29 9.21 13.17
N ALA A 265 -11.88 8.13 12.65
CA ALA A 265 -11.21 6.85 12.42
C ALA A 265 -10.24 6.90 11.23
N ARG A 266 -10.51 7.66 10.16
CA ARG A 266 -9.60 7.92 9.02
C ARG A 266 -8.41 8.74 9.47
N ARG A 267 -8.65 9.83 10.21
CA ARG A 267 -7.57 10.56 10.88
C ARG A 267 -6.80 9.70 11.87
N PHE A 268 -7.35 8.59 12.35
CA PHE A 268 -6.67 7.62 13.21
C PHE A 268 -5.95 6.51 12.41
N ALA A 269 -6.49 6.06 11.29
CA ALA A 269 -5.90 5.08 10.39
C ALA A 269 -4.73 5.66 9.58
N GLU A 270 -4.83 6.93 9.16
CA GLU A 270 -3.70 7.70 8.63
C GLU A 270 -2.58 7.85 9.67
N ARG A 271 -2.91 7.88 10.97
CA ARG A 271 -1.91 7.76 12.05
C ARG A 271 -1.30 6.35 12.09
N LEU A 272 -2.09 5.29 11.93
CA LEU A 272 -1.67 3.88 11.98
C LEU A 272 -0.86 3.38 10.77
N GLN A 273 -1.06 3.94 9.58
CA GLN A 273 -0.29 3.53 8.39
C GLN A 273 1.18 3.96 8.50
N SER A 274 1.45 5.09 9.16
CA SER A 274 2.79 5.40 9.67
C SER A 274 3.21 4.31 10.66
N SER A 275 2.34 3.91 11.59
CA SER A 275 2.63 2.93 12.63
C SER A 275 2.91 1.50 12.14
N PHE A 276 2.50 1.06 10.95
CA PHE A 276 2.77 -0.32 10.48
C PHE A 276 4.26 -0.57 10.18
N LEU A 277 4.93 0.35 9.48
CA LEU A 277 6.39 0.32 9.30
C LEU A 277 7.09 0.43 10.67
N HIS A 278 6.56 1.25 11.58
CA HIS A 278 7.08 1.38 12.94
C HIS A 278 6.84 0.12 13.79
N MET A 279 5.77 -0.62 13.56
CA MET A 279 5.43 -1.85 14.27
C MET A 279 6.33 -3.00 13.83
N GLN A 280 6.65 -3.11 12.54
CA GLN A 280 7.66 -4.04 12.03
C GLN A 280 9.05 -3.72 12.64
N THR A 281 9.44 -2.45 12.67
CA THR A 281 10.68 -2.00 13.33
C THR A 281 10.66 -2.32 14.84
N TRP A 282 9.53 -2.10 15.52
CA TRP A 282 9.41 -2.40 16.95
C TRP A 282 9.45 -3.90 17.24
N TRP A 283 8.80 -4.73 16.41
CA TRP A 283 8.86 -6.19 16.53
C TRP A 283 10.29 -6.70 16.32
N TYR A 284 11.00 -6.15 15.33
CA TYR A 284 12.41 -6.47 15.08
C TYR A 284 13.31 -6.04 16.25
N VAL A 285 13.16 -4.81 16.76
CA VAL A 285 13.91 -4.31 17.92
C VAL A 285 13.63 -5.13 19.18
N ARG A 286 12.36 -5.45 19.45
CA ARG A 286 11.97 -6.28 20.60
C ARG A 286 12.51 -7.70 20.45
N LEU A 287 12.45 -8.29 19.27
CA LEU A 287 13.03 -9.60 18.97
C LEU A 287 14.56 -9.59 19.20
N GLN A 288 15.27 -8.56 18.74
CA GLN A 288 16.70 -8.37 18.99
C GLN A 288 17.01 -8.20 20.50
N GLN A 289 16.17 -7.46 21.24
CA GLN A 289 16.32 -7.29 22.69
C GLN A 289 16.04 -8.58 23.47
N THR A 290 15.03 -9.37 23.07
CA THR A 290 14.66 -10.63 23.73
C THR A 290 15.63 -11.76 23.42
N LEU A 291 16.24 -11.78 22.23
CA LEU A 291 17.20 -12.80 21.82
C LEU A 291 18.64 -12.55 22.33
N ARG A 292 18.94 -11.39 22.91
CA ARG A 292 20.28 -11.04 23.41
C ARG A 292 20.38 -11.22 24.94
N ARG A 293 21.55 -11.69 25.39
CA ARG A 293 21.98 -11.53 26.79
C ARG A 293 21.99 -10.04 27.14
N PRO A 294 21.69 -9.64 28.38
CA PRO A 294 21.73 -8.24 28.80
C PRO A 294 23.05 -7.63 28.34
N TRP A 295 22.97 -6.53 27.59
CA TRP A 295 24.16 -5.77 27.21
C TRP A 295 24.91 -5.42 28.51
N PRO A 296 26.21 -5.73 28.61
CA PRO A 296 27.00 -5.25 29.72
C PRO A 296 26.86 -3.73 29.76
N ALA A 297 26.64 -3.17 30.95
CA ALA A 297 26.38 -1.77 31.20
C ALA A 297 27.23 -0.88 30.27
N ALA A 298 26.54 -0.02 29.52
CA ALA A 298 27.07 0.90 28.52
C ALA A 298 28.48 1.37 28.88
N HIS A 299 29.47 0.86 28.16
CA HIS A 299 30.71 1.59 27.99
C HIS A 299 30.31 2.90 27.30
N LEU A 300 30.46 4.02 28.02
CA LEU A 300 30.38 5.34 27.42
C LEU A 300 31.25 5.30 26.16
N PRO A 301 30.70 5.60 24.97
CA PRO A 301 31.48 5.54 23.75
C PRO A 301 32.68 6.47 23.95
N ASN A 302 33.89 5.90 23.85
CA ASN A 302 35.07 6.71 23.51
C ASN A 302 34.68 7.55 22.29
N GLU A 303 35.23 8.76 22.17
CA GLU A 303 35.04 9.62 20.99
C GLU A 303 35.48 8.85 19.73
N GLY A 304 34.55 8.08 19.17
CA GLY A 304 34.79 7.16 18.07
C GLY A 304 35.09 7.94 16.80
N ILE A 305 35.78 7.29 15.88
CA ILE A 305 36.13 7.92 14.60
C ILE A 305 34.93 8.03 13.64
N VAL A 306 33.77 7.50 14.02
CA VAL A 306 32.52 7.57 13.25
C VAL A 306 31.39 8.11 14.15
N LYS A 307 30.68 9.13 13.66
CA LYS A 307 29.47 9.68 14.28
C LYS A 307 28.30 9.60 13.31
N ALA A 308 27.13 9.17 13.76
CA ALA A 308 25.90 9.29 12.99
C ALA A 308 25.19 10.60 13.34
N ILE A 309 24.70 11.32 12.33
CA ILE A 309 23.87 12.50 12.50
C ILE A 309 22.54 12.30 11.78
N THR A 310 21.47 12.74 12.44
CA THR A 310 20.13 12.67 11.91
C THR A 310 19.34 13.89 12.34
N CYS A 311 18.11 14.03 11.86
CA CYS A 311 17.22 15.13 12.15
C CYS A 311 15.83 14.55 12.39
N VAL A 312 15.44 14.50 13.66
CA VAL A 312 14.12 14.03 14.10
C VAL A 312 13.48 15.15 14.91
N THR A 313 12.35 15.67 14.49
CA THR A 313 11.60 16.65 15.28
C THR A 313 10.60 15.91 16.17
N ASP A 314 10.92 15.74 17.45
CA ASP A 314 10.11 15.00 18.44
C ASP A 314 8.76 15.69 18.82
N GLN A 315 8.31 16.74 18.09
CA GLN A 315 7.27 17.66 18.59
C GLN A 315 6.01 17.81 17.70
N ASN A 316 5.66 16.81 16.91
CA ASN A 316 4.24 16.64 16.54
C ASN A 316 3.66 15.51 17.41
N ASP A 317 2.71 15.88 18.27
CA ASP A 317 1.98 15.02 19.24
C ASP A 317 1.32 13.77 18.64
N THR A 318 1.46 13.51 17.33
CA THR A 318 0.79 12.43 16.59
C THR A 318 1.70 11.25 16.23
N ILE A 319 3.02 11.37 16.32
CA ILE A 319 3.98 10.26 16.03
C ILE A 319 4.77 9.87 17.31
N ALA A 320 4.57 10.59 18.42
CA ALA A 320 5.44 10.60 19.60
C ALA A 320 5.35 9.40 20.57
N ASP A 321 4.54 8.36 20.29
CA ASP A 321 4.49 7.20 21.19
C ASP A 321 5.68 6.23 21.03
N LEU A 322 6.41 6.32 19.91
CA LEU A 322 7.68 5.61 19.73
C LEU A 322 8.84 6.62 19.73
N PRO A 323 9.77 6.52 20.68
CA PRO A 323 10.93 7.41 20.71
C PRO A 323 11.94 6.94 19.67
N VAL A 324 11.63 7.11 18.38
CA VAL A 324 12.42 6.59 17.24
C VAL A 324 13.88 6.99 17.36
N PHE A 325 14.16 8.25 17.72
CA PHE A 325 15.52 8.70 17.98
C PHE A 325 16.19 7.96 19.15
N LYS A 326 15.47 7.70 20.26
CA LYS A 326 16.05 6.93 21.38
C LYS A 326 16.28 5.47 21.02
N ILE A 327 15.43 4.90 20.16
CA ILE A 327 15.64 3.54 19.63
C ILE A 327 16.88 3.52 18.75
N LEU A 328 17.00 4.46 17.79
CA LEU A 328 18.16 4.61 16.93
C LEU A 328 19.44 4.80 17.75
N GLN A 329 19.40 5.67 18.76
CA GLN A 329 20.51 5.91 19.68
C GLN A 329 20.85 4.67 20.51
N ALA A 330 19.84 3.93 20.99
CA ALA A 330 20.05 2.75 21.80
C ALA A 330 20.52 1.55 20.97
N THR A 331 20.19 1.44 19.68
CA THR A 331 20.58 0.30 18.84
C THR A 331 21.82 0.57 18.01
N SER A 332 22.23 1.83 17.86
CA SER A 332 23.41 2.18 17.08
C SER A 332 24.70 1.81 17.80
N PRO A 333 25.67 1.21 17.09
CA PRO A 333 27.00 0.95 17.62
C PRO A 333 27.91 2.20 17.61
N VAL A 334 27.42 3.32 17.08
CA VAL A 334 28.14 4.61 17.01
C VAL A 334 27.34 5.71 17.72
N THR A 335 28.00 6.83 18.02
CA THR A 335 27.30 7.97 18.62
C THR A 335 26.32 8.57 17.61
N VAL A 336 25.04 8.63 17.95
CA VAL A 336 23.99 9.26 17.13
C VAL A 336 23.62 10.64 17.70
N VAL A 337 23.62 11.65 16.83
CA VAL A 337 23.28 13.04 17.19
C VAL A 337 22.03 13.48 16.43
N ASN A 338 21.01 13.92 17.15
CA ASN A 338 19.86 14.61 16.56
C ASN A 338 20.17 16.10 16.41
N THR A 339 20.46 16.51 15.18
CA THR A 339 20.79 17.91 14.84
C THR A 339 19.58 18.84 14.98
N CYS A 340 18.37 18.29 14.97
CA CYS A 340 17.11 19.04 14.99
C CYS A 340 16.41 19.02 16.36
N ALA A 341 17.11 18.59 17.42
CA ALA A 341 16.54 18.46 18.76
C ALA A 341 15.96 19.77 19.33
N ASP A 342 16.52 20.92 18.93
CA ASP A 342 16.09 22.24 19.39
C ASP A 342 15.08 22.92 18.46
N LEU A 343 14.72 22.30 17.33
CA LEU A 343 13.77 22.87 16.38
C LEU A 343 12.32 22.61 16.81
N ARG A 344 11.49 23.65 16.77
CA ARG A 344 10.04 23.48 16.98
C ARG A 344 9.41 22.90 15.71
N SER A 345 8.34 22.12 15.87
CA SER A 345 7.60 21.57 14.72
C SER A 345 7.08 22.66 13.78
N SER A 346 6.74 23.85 14.31
CA SER A 346 6.35 25.03 13.52
C SER A 346 7.44 25.55 12.60
N ASP A 347 8.71 25.24 12.88
CA ASP A 347 9.87 25.72 12.14
C ASP A 347 10.23 24.74 11.01
N TRP A 348 9.53 23.60 10.91
CA TRP A 348 9.70 22.63 9.85
C TRP A 348 9.09 23.13 8.54
N SER A 349 9.93 23.70 7.69
CA SER A 349 9.61 24.06 6.29
C SER A 349 10.01 22.97 5.29
N GLY A 350 10.05 21.71 5.75
CA GLY A 350 10.42 20.56 4.95
C GLY A 350 11.93 20.35 4.86
N MET A 351 12.34 19.68 3.80
CA MET A 351 13.69 19.18 3.52
C MET A 351 14.83 20.20 3.69
N ASN A 352 14.60 21.47 3.35
CA ASN A 352 15.61 22.53 3.50
C ASN A 352 16.05 22.70 4.95
N VAL A 353 15.17 22.44 5.92
CA VAL A 353 15.48 22.50 7.35
C VAL A 353 16.48 21.41 7.73
N ARG A 354 16.29 20.20 7.22
CA ARG A 354 17.17 19.05 7.50
C ARG A 354 18.59 19.29 6.98
N VAL A 355 18.73 19.69 5.71
CA VAL A 355 20.04 19.93 5.09
C VAL A 355 20.78 21.08 5.79
N LYS A 356 20.07 22.17 6.13
CA LYS A 356 20.65 23.28 6.90
C LYS A 356 21.10 22.85 8.29
N SER A 357 20.29 22.07 8.99
CA SER A 357 20.64 21.56 10.32
C SER A 357 21.92 20.72 10.30
N TYR A 358 22.09 19.87 9.28
CA TYR A 358 23.32 19.10 9.08
C TYR A 358 24.54 20.00 8.80
N ALA A 359 24.39 21.01 7.94
CA ALA A 359 25.45 21.97 7.64
C ALA A 359 25.84 22.78 8.89
N ASP A 360 24.86 23.28 9.64
CA ASP A 360 25.05 24.04 10.87
C ASP A 360 25.73 23.21 11.95
N TYR A 361 25.39 21.92 12.07
CA TYR A 361 26.10 21.00 12.96
C TYR A 361 27.55 20.80 12.52
N LEU A 362 27.80 20.43 11.26
CA LEU A 362 29.16 20.17 10.75
C LEU A 362 30.06 21.41 10.73
N SER A 363 29.48 22.61 10.61
CA SER A 363 30.23 23.87 10.67
C SER A 363 30.82 24.15 12.07
N ARG A 364 30.19 23.64 13.12
CA ARG A 364 30.59 23.79 14.52
C ARG A 364 31.53 22.69 14.99
N GLU A 365 31.51 21.54 14.32
CA GLU A 365 32.43 20.45 14.61
C GLU A 365 33.88 20.86 14.29
N PRO A 366 34.87 20.50 15.12
CA PRO A 366 36.26 20.82 14.85
C PRO A 366 36.77 20.07 13.60
N PRO A 367 37.75 20.63 12.88
CA PRO A 367 38.48 19.87 11.86
C PRO A 367 39.11 18.62 12.49
N GLY A 368 38.97 17.48 11.82
CA GLY A 368 39.49 16.21 12.34
C GLY A 368 39.27 15.05 11.38
N ASN A 369 39.73 13.87 11.80
CA ASN A 369 39.65 12.63 11.02
C ASN A 369 38.34 11.86 11.26
N ALA A 370 37.35 12.48 11.89
CA ALA A 370 36.06 11.85 12.13
C ALA A 370 35.27 11.74 10.81
N LEU A 371 34.63 10.59 10.61
CA LEU A 371 33.63 10.37 9.58
C LEU A 371 32.25 10.61 10.16
N TYR A 372 31.39 11.22 9.37
CA TYR A 372 30.00 11.45 9.71
C TYR A 372 29.11 10.64 8.78
N VAL A 373 28.16 9.90 9.35
CA VAL A 373 27.12 9.18 8.64
C VAL A 373 25.84 9.99 8.78
N VAL A 374 25.36 10.57 7.70
CA VAL A 374 24.08 11.27 7.66
C VAL A 374 23.01 10.28 7.26
N VAL A 375 21.95 10.18 8.05
CA VAL A 375 20.83 9.26 7.80
C VAL A 375 19.48 9.91 8.08
N ASP A 376 18.46 9.41 7.39
CA ASP A 376 17.08 9.71 7.72
C ASP A 376 16.71 9.22 9.13
N GLY A 377 15.78 9.94 9.75
CA GLY A 377 15.52 9.82 11.17
C GLY A 377 14.36 8.91 11.54
N MET A 378 13.51 8.55 10.57
CA MET A 378 12.23 7.87 10.83
C MET A 378 12.20 6.41 10.38
N ASP A 379 12.94 6.07 9.35
CA ASP A 379 12.87 4.82 8.59
C ASP A 379 14.24 4.15 8.41
N VAL A 380 15.21 4.51 9.26
CA VAL A 380 16.56 3.93 9.28
C VAL A 380 16.80 3.14 10.56
N PHE A 381 17.50 2.02 10.42
CA PHE A 381 18.05 1.28 11.55
C PHE A 381 19.47 0.80 11.24
N PHE A 382 20.29 0.64 12.28
CA PHE A 382 21.64 0.10 12.15
C PHE A 382 21.61 -1.41 12.26
N ASN A 383 22.08 -2.10 11.22
CA ASN A 383 22.28 -3.55 11.26
C ASN A 383 23.36 -3.92 12.27
N ASP A 384 23.29 -5.17 12.74
CA ASP A 384 24.29 -5.71 13.64
C ASP A 384 25.64 -5.95 12.94
N VAL A 385 26.51 -4.95 13.06
CA VAL A 385 27.89 -4.97 12.52
C VAL A 385 28.89 -5.65 13.47
N SER A 386 28.44 -6.19 14.61
CA SER A 386 29.35 -6.86 15.56
C SER A 386 29.99 -8.12 14.99
N ARG A 387 29.26 -8.94 14.22
CA ARG A 387 29.82 -10.19 13.67
C ARG A 387 30.94 -9.96 12.65
N PRO A 388 30.78 -9.07 11.65
CA PRO A 388 31.89 -8.73 10.75
C PRO A 388 33.08 -8.12 11.47
N SER A 389 32.85 -7.24 12.45
CA SER A 389 33.93 -6.59 13.20
C SER A 389 34.69 -7.57 14.10
N GLU A 390 33.97 -8.46 14.80
CA GLU A 390 34.55 -9.54 15.62
C GLU A 390 35.40 -10.49 14.79
N THR A 391 34.93 -10.86 13.60
CA THR A 391 35.67 -11.74 12.67
C THR A 391 37.01 -11.13 12.26
N ARG A 392 37.09 -9.80 12.17
CA ARG A 392 38.31 -9.05 11.82
C ARG A 392 39.10 -8.55 13.03
N GLY A 393 38.57 -8.70 14.25
CA GLY A 393 39.19 -8.17 15.46
C GLY A 393 39.23 -6.64 15.53
N LEU A 394 38.30 -5.95 14.85
CA LEU A 394 38.23 -4.49 14.79
C LEU A 394 37.10 -3.93 15.67
N ALA A 395 37.29 -2.70 16.16
CA ALA A 395 36.17 -1.92 16.66
C ALA A 395 35.20 -1.59 15.52
N VAL A 396 33.91 -1.43 15.82
CA VAL A 396 32.88 -1.21 14.79
C VAL A 396 33.16 0.05 13.96
N ASP A 397 33.59 1.14 14.61
CA ASP A 397 33.91 2.40 13.94
C ASP A 397 35.14 2.27 13.02
N GLN A 398 36.13 1.49 13.41
CA GLN A 398 37.28 1.14 12.56
C GLN A 398 36.87 0.29 11.35
N PHE A 399 36.01 -0.71 11.55
CA PHE A 399 35.48 -1.52 10.45
C PHE A 399 34.71 -0.66 9.43
N ILE A 400 33.81 0.21 9.91
CA ILE A 400 33.07 1.14 9.04
C ILE A 400 34.04 2.04 8.27
N LYS A 401 35.07 2.58 8.95
CA LYS A 401 36.10 3.40 8.31
C LYS A 401 36.87 2.62 7.23
N GLU A 402 37.28 1.39 7.49
CA GLU A 402 37.98 0.57 6.50
C GLU A 402 37.11 0.35 5.25
N VAL A 403 35.82 0.05 5.43
CA VAL A 403 34.88 -0.10 4.31
C VAL A 403 34.74 1.21 3.54
N PHE A 404 34.57 2.34 4.24
CA PHE A 404 34.53 3.67 3.63
C PHE A 404 35.78 3.99 2.80
N ASP A 405 36.97 3.69 3.34
CA ASP A 405 38.24 3.95 2.66
C ASP A 405 38.38 3.15 1.35
N THR A 406 37.70 2.00 1.20
CA THR A 406 37.74 1.21 -0.05
C THR A 406 37.11 1.92 -1.25
N PHE A 407 36.22 2.89 -1.03
CA PHE A 407 35.57 3.65 -2.10
C PHE A 407 36.51 4.68 -2.74
N GLY A 408 37.59 5.08 -2.05
CA GLY A 408 38.58 6.02 -2.58
C GLY A 408 38.03 7.42 -2.90
N LYS A 409 36.88 7.79 -2.33
CA LYS A 409 36.21 9.08 -2.53
C LYS A 409 35.93 9.76 -1.19
N PRO A 410 35.92 11.10 -1.13
CA PRO A 410 35.67 11.82 0.12
C PRO A 410 34.23 11.72 0.61
N ILE A 411 33.29 11.31 -0.25
CA ILE A 411 31.87 11.10 0.06
C ILE A 411 31.43 9.76 -0.53
N VAL A 412 30.66 8.99 0.22
CA VAL A 412 29.96 7.79 -0.26
C VAL A 412 28.46 7.99 -0.04
N MET A 413 27.65 7.79 -1.07
CA MET A 413 26.18 7.87 -0.97
C MET A 413 25.53 6.51 -1.15
N SER A 414 24.40 6.30 -0.48
CA SER A 414 23.59 5.10 -0.64
C SER A 414 23.03 5.00 -2.07
N THR A 415 22.66 3.78 -2.47
CA THR A 415 22.08 3.52 -3.80
C THR A 415 20.78 2.74 -3.71
N GLU A 416 19.92 2.88 -4.73
CA GLU A 416 18.65 2.17 -4.88
C GLU A 416 18.40 1.75 -6.33
N ARG A 417 17.35 0.95 -6.56
CA ARG A 417 17.00 0.40 -7.88
C ARG A 417 16.18 1.34 -8.75
N LEU A 418 15.49 2.31 -8.15
CA LEU A 418 14.59 3.21 -8.86
C LEU A 418 15.24 4.57 -9.00
N CYS A 419 15.23 5.12 -10.21
CA CYS A 419 15.70 6.48 -10.42
C CYS A 419 14.55 7.45 -10.13
N GLY A 420 14.57 8.07 -8.95
CA GLY A 420 13.56 9.04 -8.53
C GLY A 420 13.19 8.92 -7.05
N TRP A 421 12.24 9.74 -6.60
CA TRP A 421 11.71 9.64 -5.23
C TRP A 421 10.58 8.61 -5.17
N GLY A 422 10.80 7.48 -4.49
CA GLY A 422 9.78 6.47 -4.20
C GLY A 422 9.07 5.88 -5.43
N GLY A 423 9.71 5.90 -6.61
CA GLY A 423 9.11 5.47 -7.88
C GLY A 423 8.06 6.42 -8.48
N ALA A 424 7.73 7.55 -7.83
CA ALA A 424 6.66 8.45 -8.25
C ALA A 424 7.11 9.57 -9.22
N ASN A 425 8.43 9.71 -9.44
CA ASN A 425 9.01 10.66 -10.39
C ASN A 425 10.19 9.99 -11.10
N GLU A 426 9.89 9.17 -12.10
CA GLU A 426 10.89 8.45 -12.88
C GLU A 426 11.85 9.44 -13.57
N CYS A 427 13.15 9.21 -13.41
CA CYS A 427 14.16 9.92 -14.18
C CYS A 427 13.91 9.76 -15.68
N SER A 428 14.26 10.77 -16.46
CA SER A 428 14.29 10.64 -17.92
C SER A 428 15.38 9.65 -18.36
N GLU A 429 15.29 9.14 -19.59
CA GLU A 429 16.36 8.29 -20.16
C GLU A 429 17.72 8.99 -20.15
N GLU A 430 17.74 10.31 -20.39
CA GLU A 430 18.95 11.12 -20.33
C GLU A 430 19.54 11.16 -18.91
N GLU A 431 18.70 11.22 -17.89
CA GLU A 431 19.12 11.23 -16.49
C GLU A 431 19.62 9.87 -16.03
N ILE A 432 18.97 8.79 -16.47
CA ILE A 432 19.44 7.42 -16.23
C ILE A 432 20.83 7.23 -16.86
N ALA A 433 21.04 7.73 -18.08
CA ALA A 433 22.32 7.64 -18.78
C ALA A 433 23.46 8.43 -18.10
N ARG A 434 23.14 9.40 -17.23
CA ARG A 434 24.16 10.13 -16.44
C ARG A 434 24.69 9.33 -15.25
N PHE A 435 24.02 8.25 -14.84
CA PHE A 435 24.53 7.33 -13.83
C PHE A 435 25.42 6.25 -14.46
N PRO A 436 26.55 5.90 -13.85
CA PRO A 436 27.40 4.82 -14.34
C PRO A 436 26.65 3.49 -14.29
N GLU A 437 27.05 2.56 -15.15
CA GLU A 437 26.61 1.17 -15.04
C GLU A 437 27.12 0.56 -13.73
N ALA A 438 26.23 -0.19 -13.07
CA ALA A 438 26.50 -0.82 -11.78
C ALA A 438 26.60 -2.34 -11.93
N SER A 439 27.35 -3.00 -11.05
CA SER A 439 27.42 -4.48 -11.01
C SER A 439 26.21 -5.13 -10.31
N THR A 440 25.27 -4.31 -9.82
CA THR A 440 24.08 -4.70 -9.08
C THR A 440 22.89 -3.91 -9.61
N ASP A 441 21.67 -4.30 -9.21
CA ASP A 441 20.47 -3.54 -9.56
C ASP A 441 20.38 -2.18 -8.84
N SER A 442 21.19 -1.96 -7.80
CA SER A 442 21.23 -0.70 -7.03
C SER A 442 22.14 0.31 -7.72
N ARG A 443 21.58 0.93 -8.77
CA ARG A 443 22.31 1.84 -9.67
C ARG A 443 22.21 3.30 -9.27
N PHE A 444 21.07 3.74 -8.75
CA PHE A 444 20.74 5.16 -8.64
C PHE A 444 21.06 5.67 -7.24
N LEU A 445 21.47 6.93 -7.13
CA LEU A 445 21.75 7.56 -5.83
C LEU A 445 20.47 7.60 -4.98
N ASN A 446 20.61 7.43 -3.66
CA ASN A 446 19.57 7.67 -2.68
C ASN A 446 20.04 8.75 -1.67
N ALA A 447 19.20 9.75 -1.40
CA ALA A 447 19.55 10.88 -0.53
C ALA A 447 19.29 10.62 0.96
N GLY A 448 18.70 9.48 1.31
CA GLY A 448 18.36 9.09 2.69
C GLY A 448 19.57 8.67 3.53
N ALA A 449 20.71 8.33 2.90
CA ALA A 449 21.95 8.07 3.63
C ALA A 449 23.22 8.40 2.85
N TYR A 450 24.19 9.01 3.52
CA TYR A 450 25.52 9.28 2.97
C TYR A 450 26.57 9.46 4.06
N MET A 451 27.84 9.24 3.72
CA MET A 451 28.96 9.29 4.66
C MET A 451 30.14 10.06 4.07
N GLY A 452 30.91 10.74 4.93
CA GLY A 452 32.12 11.44 4.53
C GLY A 452 32.82 12.16 5.68
N GLY A 453 33.97 12.74 5.38
CA GLY A 453 34.66 13.63 6.32
C GLY A 453 33.91 14.97 6.47
N ARG A 454 34.10 15.65 7.61
CA ARG A 454 33.44 16.92 7.94
C ARG A 454 33.43 17.92 6.78
N ASP A 455 34.61 18.27 6.26
CA ASP A 455 34.75 19.34 5.27
C ASP A 455 34.11 18.97 3.92
N ALA A 456 34.20 17.70 3.53
CA ALA A 456 33.60 17.21 2.29
C ALA A 456 32.07 17.26 2.35
N LEU A 457 31.48 16.75 3.44
CA LEU A 457 30.05 16.80 3.65
C LEU A 457 29.54 18.24 3.81
N LEU A 458 30.24 19.09 4.57
CA LEU A 458 29.87 20.49 4.71
C LEU A 458 29.86 21.21 3.37
N SER A 459 30.88 20.99 2.54
CA SER A 459 30.97 21.57 1.19
C SER A 459 29.80 21.11 0.29
N MET A 460 29.46 19.82 0.33
CA MET A 460 28.32 19.28 -0.39
C MET A 460 27.00 19.91 0.07
N LEU A 461 26.77 19.97 1.39
CA LEU A 461 25.53 20.50 1.96
C LEU A 461 25.35 22.00 1.67
N LEU A 462 26.42 22.79 1.76
CA LEU A 462 26.39 24.21 1.41
C LEU A 462 26.07 24.41 -0.07
N TRP A 463 26.65 23.60 -0.96
CA TRP A 463 26.33 23.62 -2.38
C TRP A 463 24.85 23.27 -2.63
N VAL A 464 24.33 22.23 -1.98
CA VAL A 464 22.92 21.81 -2.09
C VAL A 464 21.98 22.93 -1.63
N ILE A 465 22.30 23.60 -0.51
CA ILE A 465 21.51 24.73 0.02
C ILE A 465 21.52 25.92 -0.95
N GLU A 466 22.68 26.27 -1.49
CA GLU A 466 22.81 27.36 -2.46
C GLU A 466 22.04 27.05 -3.75
N PHE A 467 22.22 25.85 -4.30
CA PHE A 467 21.57 25.41 -5.52
C PHE A 467 20.04 25.36 -5.38
N ALA A 468 19.53 24.85 -4.25
CA ALA A 468 18.10 24.87 -3.93
C ALA A 468 17.51 26.29 -3.88
N GLY A 469 18.29 27.32 -3.53
CA GLY A 469 17.82 28.71 -3.54
C GLY A 469 17.62 29.30 -4.94
N THR A 470 18.19 28.67 -5.97
CA THR A 470 18.17 29.15 -7.36
C THR A 470 17.17 28.41 -8.25
N ALA A 471 16.58 27.33 -7.76
CA ALA A 471 15.81 26.41 -8.59
C ALA A 471 14.60 25.83 -7.84
N ASP A 472 13.50 25.65 -8.57
CA ASP A 472 12.24 25.13 -8.05
C ASP A 472 12.25 23.59 -7.99
N PHE A 473 12.90 23.04 -6.97
CA PHE A 473 12.97 21.59 -6.76
C PHE A 473 11.99 21.11 -5.69
N LYS A 474 11.31 20.00 -6.00
CA LYS A 474 10.33 19.36 -5.11
C LYS A 474 10.94 18.29 -4.19
N SER A 475 12.20 17.88 -4.40
CA SER A 475 12.85 16.78 -3.65
C SER A 475 14.38 16.96 -3.53
N ASP A 476 14.92 16.45 -2.43
CA ASP A 476 16.32 16.40 -2.02
C ASP A 476 17.08 15.45 -2.90
N GLN A 477 16.49 14.29 -3.14
CA GLN A 477 17.01 13.29 -4.06
C GLN A 477 17.50 13.96 -5.34
N ARG A 478 16.68 14.88 -5.89
CA ARG A 478 17.04 15.61 -7.10
C ARG A 478 18.21 16.57 -6.90
N LEU A 479 18.25 17.32 -5.80
CA LEU A 479 19.36 18.22 -5.50
C LEU A 479 20.69 17.45 -5.37
N PHE A 480 20.65 16.28 -4.73
CA PHE A 480 21.82 15.42 -4.60
C PHE A 480 22.22 14.77 -5.92
N PHE A 481 21.30 14.50 -6.85
CA PHE A 481 21.65 14.10 -8.21
C PHE A 481 22.44 15.20 -8.92
N GLU A 482 21.99 16.45 -8.85
CA GLU A 482 22.68 17.58 -9.49
C GLU A 482 24.06 17.81 -8.87
N PHE A 483 24.20 17.63 -7.54
CA PHE A 483 25.51 17.65 -6.89
C PHE A 483 26.42 16.54 -7.43
N TYR A 484 25.94 15.29 -7.44
CA TYR A 484 26.68 14.13 -7.91
C TYR A 484 27.15 14.31 -9.36
N TRP A 485 26.25 14.69 -10.26
CA TRP A 485 26.58 14.87 -11.66
C TRP A 485 27.53 16.04 -11.93
N SER A 486 27.48 17.08 -11.09
CA SER A 486 28.42 18.21 -11.17
C SER A 486 29.78 17.91 -10.52
N HIS A 487 29.83 16.95 -9.58
CA HIS A 487 31.02 16.62 -8.80
C HIS A 487 31.31 15.10 -8.72
N PRO A 488 31.33 14.35 -9.84
CA PRO A 488 31.50 12.90 -9.82
C PRO A 488 32.87 12.46 -9.28
N HIS A 489 33.84 13.38 -9.21
CA HIS A 489 35.14 13.12 -8.62
C HIS A 489 35.13 13.09 -7.09
N LEU A 490 34.10 13.65 -6.43
CA LEU A 490 33.97 13.72 -4.97
C LEU A 490 33.11 12.59 -4.38
N VAL A 491 32.23 11.99 -5.17
CA VAL A 491 31.21 11.06 -4.68
C VAL A 491 31.42 9.67 -5.25
N ALA A 492 31.45 8.66 -4.38
CA ALA A 492 31.24 7.26 -4.72
C ALA A 492 29.78 6.86 -4.44
N LEU A 493 29.29 5.90 -5.23
CA LEU A 493 27.99 5.28 -5.03
C LEU A 493 28.19 3.87 -4.45
N ASP A 494 27.49 3.55 -3.36
CA ASP A 494 27.54 2.25 -2.71
C ASP A 494 26.68 1.20 -3.44
N HIS A 495 27.06 0.86 -4.67
CA HIS A 495 26.32 -0.10 -5.50
C HIS A 495 26.20 -1.49 -4.86
N GLN A 496 27.17 -1.88 -4.04
CA GLN A 496 27.21 -3.20 -3.40
C GLN A 496 26.63 -3.19 -1.97
N GLN A 497 26.11 -2.06 -1.52
CA GLN A 497 25.46 -1.90 -0.21
C GLN A 497 26.38 -2.34 0.94
N LEU A 498 27.66 -2.01 0.83
CA LEU A 498 28.66 -2.35 1.84
C LEU A 498 28.48 -1.51 3.11
N LEU A 499 27.95 -0.29 2.96
CA LEU A 499 27.64 0.65 4.04
C LEU A 499 26.13 0.86 4.21
N PHE A 500 25.36 0.88 3.12
CA PHE A 500 23.94 1.24 3.12
C PHE A 500 23.08 0.22 2.37
N GLY A 501 22.00 -0.28 2.98
CA GLY A 501 20.99 -1.10 2.29
C GLY A 501 19.62 -0.42 2.30
N ASN A 502 18.87 -0.48 1.19
CA ASN A 502 17.58 0.18 1.03
C ASN A 502 16.44 -0.85 0.82
N PHE A 503 15.28 -0.67 1.46
CA PHE A 503 14.19 -1.68 1.40
C PHE A 503 13.32 -1.64 0.13
N ILE A 504 13.41 -0.57 -0.66
CA ILE A 504 12.69 -0.42 -1.95
C ILE A 504 13.18 -1.45 -3.00
N GLU A 505 14.12 -2.30 -2.64
CA GLU A 505 14.76 -3.33 -3.47
C GLU A 505 13.93 -4.60 -3.72
N THR A 506 12.70 -4.71 -3.20
CA THR A 506 11.98 -6.02 -3.17
C THR A 506 10.88 -6.22 -4.20
N VAL A 507 10.65 -5.29 -5.15
CA VAL A 507 9.60 -5.48 -6.16
C VAL A 507 10.19 -5.92 -7.50
N GLY A 508 9.96 -7.18 -7.89
CA GLY A 508 9.97 -7.60 -9.30
C GLY A 508 11.13 -8.44 -9.82
N VAL A 509 12.22 -8.67 -9.05
CA VAL A 509 13.29 -9.58 -9.47
C VAL A 509 13.43 -10.72 -8.44
N PRO A 510 13.19 -11.99 -8.83
CA PRO A 510 13.43 -13.12 -7.92
C PRO A 510 14.91 -13.16 -7.53
N CYS A 511 15.21 -13.31 -6.23
CA CYS A 511 16.58 -13.46 -5.77
C CYS A 511 17.27 -14.59 -6.56
N PRO A 512 18.52 -14.41 -7.02
CA PRO A 512 19.22 -15.40 -7.86
C PRO A 512 19.23 -16.82 -7.29
N ASP A 513 19.16 -16.95 -5.96
CA ASP A 513 19.24 -18.22 -5.24
C ASP A 513 17.89 -18.69 -4.67
N GLY A 514 16.77 -18.09 -5.10
CA GLY A 514 15.44 -18.42 -4.57
C GLY A 514 15.26 -18.05 -3.09
N TRP A 515 16.14 -17.20 -2.55
CA TRP A 515 15.99 -16.64 -1.21
C TRP A 515 14.67 -15.86 -1.14
N LYS A 516 13.84 -16.19 -0.14
CA LYS A 516 12.65 -15.43 0.23
C LYS A 516 12.92 -14.85 1.61
N PRO A 517 12.71 -13.55 1.83
CA PRO A 517 12.72 -13.02 3.19
C PRO A 517 11.68 -13.77 4.03
N PRO A 518 11.98 -14.05 5.32
CA PRO A 518 11.09 -14.77 6.22
C PRO A 518 9.77 -14.03 6.48
#